data_AF-A0A2D6AN42-F1
#
_entry.id   AF-A0A2D6AN42-F1
#
_cell.length_a   1.000
_cell.length_b   1.000
_cell.length_c   1.000
_cell.angle_alpha   90.00
_cell.angle_beta   90.00
_cell.angle_gamma   90.00
#
_symmetry.space_group_name_H-M   'P 1'
#
loop_
_entity.id
_entity.type
_entity.pdbx_description
1 polymer ?
#
loop_
_entity_poly.entity_id
_entity_poly.type
_entity_poly.pdbx_seq_one_letter_code
_entity_poly.pdbx_strand_id
1 'polypeptide(L)'
;MIVDANQTEFGYELIACVPFAHWLHLNNMLTGVKSCKDTRCLYYFTENHEEIYSSRSEFKKPNVPNGNIHVPMLDLSRWSPPSFKDYYKNDKFVWDKPTLVICNKFKNGGRNPIGLSHEVLSELFSYFYDDYQIIYNRPLHKNITHDESPQVDIGDYDLIKNDFPEIIDINKLYVEYSNLTCNMLQVMIMANCENFISMQGGSSIFCSYFGGTNLIYAYEGSELGCGSYHNWYNKLSGAKIYHSSTIDDLKRDSLRLFGKHS
;
A
#
# COMPACT_ATOMS: atom_id res chain seq x y z
N MET A 1 -23.79 0.44 14.42
CA MET A 1 -23.61 -0.41 13.22
C MET A 1 -22.24 -1.05 13.29
N ILE A 2 -22.17 -2.36 13.11
CA ILE A 2 -20.89 -3.08 12.99
C ILE A 2 -20.52 -3.09 11.50
N VAL A 3 -19.26 -2.77 11.18
CA VAL A 3 -18.69 -2.96 9.85
C VAL A 3 -17.91 -4.26 9.83
N ASP A 4 -18.26 -5.16 8.92
CA ASP A 4 -17.57 -6.43 8.73
C ASP A 4 -16.86 -6.44 7.36
N ALA A 5 -15.53 -6.56 7.38
CA ALA A 5 -14.72 -6.64 6.16
C ALA A 5 -14.91 -7.96 5.40
N ASN A 6 -15.55 -8.96 6.00
CA ASN A 6 -15.98 -10.21 5.36
C ASN A 6 -14.84 -10.94 4.62
N GLN A 7 -13.64 -11.02 5.21
CA GLN A 7 -12.46 -11.66 4.60
C GLN A 7 -12.09 -11.10 3.20
N THR A 8 -12.51 -9.89 2.87
CA THR A 8 -12.25 -9.34 1.53
C THR A 8 -10.77 -9.08 1.29
N GLU A 9 -10.40 -8.87 0.03
CA GLU A 9 -9.06 -8.47 -0.36
C GLU A 9 -8.63 -7.17 0.34
N PHE A 10 -7.33 -6.99 0.56
CA PHE A 10 -6.81 -5.83 1.27
C PHE A 10 -7.21 -4.49 0.63
N GLY A 11 -7.21 -4.42 -0.71
CA GLY A 11 -7.66 -3.24 -1.44
C GLY A 11 -9.14 -2.88 -1.19
N TYR A 12 -10.02 -3.88 -1.18
CA TYR A 12 -11.43 -3.70 -0.86
C TYR A 12 -11.62 -3.18 0.57
N GLU A 13 -10.88 -3.73 1.53
CA GLU A 13 -10.95 -3.26 2.91
C GLU A 13 -10.53 -1.78 3.03
N LEU A 14 -9.43 -1.41 2.38
CA LEU A 14 -8.92 -0.05 2.37
C LEU A 14 -9.85 0.96 1.69
N ILE A 15 -10.57 0.59 0.63
CA ILE A 15 -11.41 1.54 -0.12
C ILE A 15 -12.84 1.56 0.40
N ALA A 16 -13.38 0.41 0.77
CA ALA A 16 -14.79 0.26 1.10
C ALA A 16 -15.03 0.27 2.61
N CYS A 17 -14.35 -0.59 3.36
CA CYS A 17 -14.61 -0.80 4.78
C CYS A 17 -14.09 0.34 5.64
N VAL A 18 -12.81 0.69 5.49
CA VAL A 18 -12.14 1.69 6.33
C VAL A 18 -12.82 3.07 6.23
N PRO A 19 -13.07 3.64 5.03
CA PRO A 19 -13.73 4.95 4.92
C PRO A 19 -15.19 4.96 5.38
N PHE A 20 -15.91 3.85 5.21
CA PHE A 20 -17.28 3.72 5.68
C PHE A 20 -17.36 3.61 7.21
N ALA A 21 -16.46 2.82 7.81
CA ALA A 21 -16.34 2.70 9.27
C ALA A 21 -15.98 4.05 9.90
N HIS A 22 -15.05 4.79 9.30
CA HIS A 22 -14.67 6.12 9.78
C HIS A 22 -15.82 7.13 9.60
N TRP A 23 -16.55 7.11 8.47
CA TRP A 23 -17.76 7.92 8.32
C TRP A 23 -18.80 7.60 9.41
N LEU A 24 -19.05 6.32 9.70
CA LEU A 24 -19.95 5.92 10.79
C LEU A 24 -19.44 6.40 12.16
N HIS A 25 -18.12 6.36 12.40
CA HIS A 25 -17.51 6.88 13.63
C HIS A 25 -17.77 8.38 13.79
N LEU A 26 -17.51 9.17 12.75
CA LEU A 26 -17.76 10.63 12.75
C LEU A 26 -19.24 10.98 12.99
N ASN A 27 -20.16 10.07 12.70
CA ASN A 27 -21.60 10.24 12.91
C ASN A 27 -22.13 9.56 14.18
N ASN A 28 -21.26 9.06 15.07
CA ASN A 28 -21.64 8.31 16.28
C ASN A 28 -22.50 7.07 16.00
N MET A 29 -22.35 6.48 14.82
CA MET A 29 -23.11 5.31 14.36
C MET A 29 -22.27 4.03 14.37
N LEU A 30 -20.96 4.12 14.49
CA LEU A 30 -20.08 2.95 14.55
C LEU A 30 -20.19 2.29 15.92
N THR A 31 -20.56 1.00 15.94
CA THR A 31 -20.62 0.21 17.18
C THR A 31 -19.53 -0.84 17.24
N GLY A 32 -18.82 -1.12 16.15
CA GLY A 32 -17.65 -2.00 16.13
C GLY A 32 -17.19 -2.38 14.73
N VAL A 33 -16.04 -3.04 14.64
CA VAL A 33 -15.46 -3.53 13.38
C VAL A 33 -15.05 -5.00 13.51
N LYS A 34 -15.24 -5.77 12.43
CA LYS A 34 -14.71 -7.13 12.28
C LYS A 34 -13.84 -7.20 11.02
N SER A 35 -12.61 -7.71 11.13
CA SER A 35 -11.70 -7.75 9.99
C SER A 35 -10.68 -8.89 10.04
N CYS A 36 -9.78 -8.90 9.06
CA CYS A 36 -8.60 -9.76 9.04
C CYS A 36 -7.58 -9.39 10.11
N LYS A 37 -6.77 -10.37 10.51
CA LYS A 37 -5.60 -10.16 11.37
C LYS A 37 -4.68 -9.08 10.81
N ASP A 38 -4.04 -8.37 11.74
CA ASP A 38 -3.12 -7.28 11.45
C ASP A 38 -3.79 -6.13 10.68
N THR A 39 -5.02 -5.73 11.04
CA THR A 39 -5.63 -4.50 10.49
C THR A 39 -6.15 -3.53 11.52
N ARG A 40 -5.88 -3.75 12.82
CA ARG A 40 -6.26 -2.81 13.89
C ARG A 40 -5.73 -1.40 13.68
N CYS A 41 -4.55 -1.27 13.11
CA CYS A 41 -4.01 0.05 12.77
C CYS A 41 -4.85 0.79 11.71
N LEU A 42 -5.64 0.10 10.90
CA LEU A 42 -6.52 0.75 9.91
C LEU A 42 -7.78 1.36 10.54
N TYR A 43 -8.13 0.93 11.76
CA TYR A 43 -9.34 1.35 12.48
C TYR A 43 -9.02 2.03 13.81
N TYR A 44 -7.93 2.81 13.87
CA TYR A 44 -7.43 3.45 15.11
C TYR A 44 -8.48 4.29 15.85
N PHE A 45 -9.52 4.75 15.16
CA PHE A 45 -10.61 5.57 15.69
C PHE A 45 -11.67 4.76 16.47
N THR A 46 -11.50 3.45 16.64
CA THR A 46 -12.40 2.62 17.45
C THR A 46 -11.65 1.59 18.27
N GLU A 47 -11.99 1.50 19.56
CA GLU A 47 -11.48 0.44 20.44
C GLU A 47 -12.23 -0.88 20.22
N ASN A 48 -13.50 -0.82 19.79
CA ASN A 48 -14.30 -2.01 19.52
C ASN A 48 -13.98 -2.58 18.13
N HIS A 49 -12.88 -3.30 18.04
CA HIS A 49 -12.42 -3.94 16.83
C HIS A 49 -11.96 -5.37 17.10
N GLU A 50 -12.51 -6.32 16.36
CA GLU A 50 -12.21 -7.76 16.43
C GLU A 50 -11.55 -8.24 15.13
N GLU A 51 -10.35 -8.82 15.23
CA GLU A 51 -9.64 -9.44 14.10
C GLU A 51 -9.93 -10.93 14.05
N ILE A 52 -11.01 -11.31 13.38
CA ILE A 52 -11.56 -12.68 13.41
C ILE A 52 -11.14 -13.54 12.21
N TYR A 53 -10.55 -12.93 11.17
CA TYR A 53 -10.21 -13.65 9.94
C TYR A 53 -8.70 -13.85 9.77
N SER A 54 -8.28 -15.08 9.50
CA SER A 54 -6.88 -15.46 9.30
C SER A 54 -6.44 -15.53 7.82
N SER A 55 -7.35 -15.27 6.88
CA SER A 55 -7.09 -15.24 5.44
C SER A 55 -7.97 -14.20 4.75
N ARG A 56 -7.64 -13.90 3.49
CA ARG A 56 -8.38 -13.02 2.58
C ARG A 56 -8.82 -13.80 1.34
N SER A 57 -9.89 -13.32 0.69
CA SER A 57 -10.44 -13.91 -0.53
C SER A 57 -10.85 -12.82 -1.51
N GLU A 58 -10.40 -12.96 -2.75
CA GLU A 58 -10.80 -12.09 -3.88
C GLU A 58 -12.29 -12.23 -4.25
N PHE A 59 -12.92 -13.35 -3.89
CA PHE A 59 -14.33 -13.62 -4.19
C PHE A 59 -15.29 -13.02 -3.17
N LYS A 60 -14.79 -12.67 -1.97
CA LYS A 60 -15.62 -12.13 -0.91
C LYS A 60 -15.62 -10.61 -0.95
N LYS A 61 -16.83 -10.06 -0.97
CA LYS A 61 -17.09 -8.62 -0.94
C LYS A 61 -17.63 -8.20 0.43
N PRO A 62 -17.22 -7.04 0.95
CA PRO A 62 -17.79 -6.52 2.18
C PRO A 62 -19.21 -6.03 1.93
N ASN A 63 -20.10 -6.20 2.92
CA ASN A 63 -21.47 -5.72 2.83
C ASN A 63 -21.56 -4.25 3.28
N VAL A 64 -20.98 -3.35 2.46
CA VAL A 64 -20.91 -1.90 2.68
C VAL A 64 -21.28 -1.17 1.38
N PRO A 65 -21.60 0.15 1.40
CA PRO A 65 -22.10 0.86 0.22
C PRO A 65 -21.19 0.74 -1.02
N ASN A 66 -19.88 0.83 -0.84
CA ASN A 66 -18.87 0.63 -1.90
C ASN A 66 -18.32 -0.81 -1.93
N GLY A 67 -19.16 -1.81 -1.67
CA GLY A 67 -18.76 -3.23 -1.65
C GLY A 67 -18.25 -3.78 -2.99
N ASN A 68 -18.38 -3.01 -4.08
CA ASN A 68 -17.68 -3.22 -5.34
C ASN A 68 -16.86 -1.99 -5.69
N ILE A 69 -15.53 -2.10 -5.66
CA ILE A 69 -14.61 -0.96 -5.86
C ILE A 69 -14.22 -0.74 -7.33
N HIS A 70 -14.40 -1.76 -8.19
CA HIS A 70 -14.06 -1.66 -9.62
C HIS A 70 -15.19 -0.98 -10.40
N VAL A 71 -15.43 0.29 -10.05
CA VAL A 71 -16.43 1.15 -10.65
C VAL A 71 -15.81 2.50 -11.02
N PRO A 72 -16.29 3.19 -12.07
CA PRO A 72 -15.76 4.50 -12.45
C PRO A 72 -15.92 5.56 -11.35
N MET A 73 -16.97 5.46 -10.56
CA MET A 73 -17.28 6.40 -9.48
C MET A 73 -17.72 5.64 -8.22
N LEU A 74 -17.16 6.01 -7.08
CA LEU A 74 -17.59 5.55 -5.76
C LEU A 74 -18.77 6.40 -5.26
N ASP A 75 -19.63 5.82 -4.43
CA ASP A 75 -20.58 6.58 -3.60
C ASP A 75 -19.80 7.27 -2.47
N LEU A 76 -19.71 8.59 -2.54
CA LEU A 76 -18.99 9.40 -1.55
C LEU A 76 -19.86 9.88 -0.38
N SER A 77 -21.19 9.63 -0.42
CA SER A 77 -22.14 10.16 0.58
C SER A 77 -21.87 9.66 2.00
N ARG A 78 -21.31 8.45 2.11
CA ARG A 78 -20.96 7.78 3.38
C ARG A 78 -19.52 7.29 3.36
N TRP A 79 -18.62 8.11 2.81
CA TRP A 79 -17.23 7.74 2.58
C TRP A 79 -16.31 8.84 3.10
N SER A 80 -15.55 8.54 4.15
CA SER A 80 -14.61 9.47 4.74
C SER A 80 -13.34 8.72 5.14
N PRO A 81 -12.29 8.70 4.30
CA PRO A 81 -11.04 8.03 4.63
C PRO A 81 -10.41 8.66 5.88
N PRO A 82 -9.96 7.87 6.87
CA PRO A 82 -9.20 8.39 8.00
C PRO A 82 -7.82 8.86 7.54
N SER A 83 -7.27 9.88 8.22
CA SER A 83 -5.88 10.30 7.98
C SER A 83 -4.92 9.36 8.70
N PHE A 84 -4.28 8.44 7.98
CA PHE A 84 -3.22 7.60 8.55
C PHE A 84 -1.93 8.40 8.76
N LYS A 85 -1.62 9.32 7.84
CA LYS A 85 -0.41 10.15 7.93
C LYS A 85 -0.37 10.97 9.22
N ASP A 86 -1.45 11.70 9.53
CA ASP A 86 -1.46 12.57 10.70
C ASP A 86 -1.43 11.77 12.00
N TYR A 87 -2.18 10.66 12.06
CA TYR A 87 -2.27 9.84 13.25
C TYR A 87 -0.98 9.06 13.55
N TYR A 88 -0.31 8.55 12.51
CA TYR A 88 0.89 7.71 12.66
C TYR A 88 2.22 8.45 12.50
N LYS A 89 2.20 9.78 12.32
CA LYS A 89 3.41 10.61 12.31
C LYS A 89 4.23 10.37 13.59
N ASN A 90 5.53 10.16 13.45
CA ASN A 90 6.39 9.78 14.57
C ASN A 90 7.86 10.18 14.33
N ASP A 91 8.65 10.17 15.40
CA ASP A 91 10.09 10.47 15.36
C ASP A 91 10.98 9.22 15.26
N LYS A 92 10.40 8.01 15.10
CA LYS A 92 11.15 6.74 15.08
C LYS A 92 11.66 6.40 13.69
N PHE A 93 10.81 6.52 12.68
CA PHE A 93 11.13 6.18 11.30
C PHE A 93 11.39 7.46 10.50
N VAL A 94 12.44 8.17 10.89
CA VAL A 94 12.90 9.42 10.27
C VAL A 94 14.37 9.26 9.95
N TRP A 95 14.76 9.69 8.76
CA TRP A 95 16.13 9.59 8.24
C TRP A 95 16.60 10.94 7.72
N ASP A 96 17.92 11.08 7.57
CA ASP A 96 18.53 12.34 7.11
C ASP A 96 18.11 12.70 5.68
N LYS A 97 17.89 11.69 4.84
CA LYS A 97 17.39 11.84 3.46
C LYS A 97 15.87 11.75 3.44
N PRO A 98 15.19 12.42 2.48
CA PRO A 98 13.78 12.18 2.24
C PRO A 98 13.52 10.68 1.97
N THR A 99 12.42 10.16 2.49
CA THR A 99 12.07 8.74 2.30
C THR A 99 11.40 8.51 0.95
N LEU A 100 11.84 7.46 0.25
CA LEU A 100 11.18 6.89 -0.92
C LEU A 100 10.80 5.44 -0.61
N VAL A 101 9.51 5.13 -0.61
CA VAL A 101 9.04 3.75 -0.43
C VAL A 101 8.81 3.13 -1.80
N ILE A 102 9.48 2.02 -2.07
CA ILE A 102 9.29 1.22 -3.28
C ILE A 102 8.56 -0.06 -2.89
N CYS A 103 7.25 -0.11 -3.14
CA CYS A 103 6.44 -1.29 -2.93
C CYS A 103 6.55 -2.23 -4.13
N ASN A 104 6.90 -3.49 -3.89
CA ASN A 104 6.92 -4.50 -4.94
C ASN A 104 6.01 -5.68 -4.59
N LYS A 105 5.49 -6.33 -5.63
CA LYS A 105 4.87 -7.66 -5.58
C LYS A 105 5.42 -8.41 -6.77
N PHE A 106 5.68 -9.70 -6.66
CA PHE A 106 6.10 -10.48 -7.83
C PHE A 106 5.30 -11.78 -7.89
N LYS A 107 4.50 -11.93 -8.94
CA LYS A 107 3.78 -13.15 -9.28
C LYS A 107 4.15 -13.52 -10.72
N ASN A 108 4.41 -14.80 -10.97
CA ASN A 108 4.65 -15.29 -12.32
C ASN A 108 3.31 -15.37 -13.08
N GLY A 109 3.05 -14.39 -13.95
CA GLY A 109 1.82 -14.26 -14.74
C GLY A 109 1.89 -14.96 -16.11
N GLY A 110 2.82 -15.91 -16.30
CA GLY A 110 3.05 -16.54 -17.59
C GLY A 110 3.88 -15.66 -18.51
N ARG A 111 3.28 -15.01 -19.53
CA ARG A 111 4.05 -14.22 -20.51
C ARG A 111 4.60 -12.91 -19.94
N ASN A 112 3.90 -12.31 -18.98
CA ASN A 112 4.33 -11.09 -18.30
C ASN A 112 4.28 -11.31 -16.78
N PRO A 113 5.38 -11.15 -16.05
CA PRO A 113 5.34 -11.17 -14.60
C PRO A 113 4.60 -9.94 -14.06
N ILE A 114 3.83 -10.13 -12.99
CA ILE A 114 3.21 -9.01 -12.28
C ILE A 114 4.17 -8.59 -11.17
N GLY A 115 4.99 -7.58 -11.45
CA GLY A 115 5.99 -7.05 -10.53
C GLY A 115 7.19 -6.39 -11.20
N LEU A 116 8.09 -5.85 -10.37
CA LEU A 116 9.41 -5.39 -10.82
C LEU A 116 10.41 -6.53 -10.70
N SER A 117 11.17 -6.78 -11.77
CA SER A 117 12.24 -7.77 -11.79
C SER A 117 13.48 -7.27 -11.03
N HIS A 118 14.43 -8.18 -10.80
CA HIS A 118 15.72 -7.87 -10.20
C HIS A 118 16.44 -6.72 -10.93
N GLU A 119 16.46 -6.76 -12.26
CA GLU A 119 17.15 -5.76 -13.10
C GLU A 119 16.49 -4.39 -12.97
N VAL A 120 15.15 -4.34 -13.02
CA VAL A 120 14.40 -3.09 -12.89
C VAL A 120 14.57 -2.50 -11.49
N LEU A 121 14.58 -3.32 -10.45
CA LEU A 121 14.86 -2.88 -9.09
C LEU A 121 16.27 -2.30 -8.97
N SER A 122 17.29 -2.98 -9.51
CA SER A 122 18.68 -2.50 -9.51
C SER A 122 18.81 -1.13 -10.17
N GLU A 123 18.15 -0.91 -11.30
CA GLU A 123 18.13 0.40 -11.97
C GLU A 123 17.42 1.48 -11.13
N LEU A 124 16.23 1.19 -10.60
CA LEU A 124 15.50 2.15 -9.76
C LEU A 124 16.26 2.49 -8.48
N PHE A 125 16.90 1.51 -7.85
CA PHE A 125 17.76 1.71 -6.70
C PHE A 125 18.92 2.63 -7.06
N SER A 126 19.64 2.33 -8.14
CA SER A 126 20.75 3.14 -8.66
C SER A 126 20.36 4.60 -8.93
N TYR A 127 19.12 4.87 -9.36
CA TYR A 127 18.68 6.23 -9.64
C TYR A 127 18.50 7.09 -8.38
N PHE A 128 18.20 6.48 -7.23
CA PHE A 128 17.64 7.21 -6.09
C PHE A 128 18.35 6.97 -4.76
N TYR A 129 19.23 5.96 -4.62
CA TYR A 129 19.84 5.60 -3.33
C TYR A 129 20.70 6.73 -2.72
N ASP A 130 21.31 7.56 -3.58
CA ASP A 130 22.10 8.72 -3.17
C ASP A 130 21.22 9.87 -2.63
N ASP A 131 20.00 10.00 -3.13
CA ASP A 131 19.13 11.15 -2.84
C ASP A 131 18.04 10.85 -1.81
N TYR A 132 17.65 9.58 -1.67
CA TYR A 132 16.57 9.14 -0.81
C TYR A 132 17.04 8.07 0.16
N GLN A 133 16.44 8.03 1.35
CA GLN A 133 16.40 6.79 2.11
C GLN A 133 15.34 5.89 1.47
N ILE A 134 15.78 4.88 0.74
CA ILE A 134 14.87 3.92 0.11
C ILE A 134 14.45 2.88 1.16
N ILE A 135 13.13 2.67 1.27
CA ILE A 135 12.54 1.52 1.96
C ILE A 135 11.96 0.60 0.90
N TYR A 136 12.53 -0.60 0.77
CA TYR A 136 12.01 -1.62 -0.10
C TYR A 136 10.89 -2.39 0.62
N ASN A 137 9.64 -2.13 0.22
CA ASN A 137 8.46 -2.70 0.83
C ASN A 137 7.94 -3.91 0.03
N ARG A 138 8.42 -5.09 0.40
CA ARG A 138 7.88 -6.38 -0.05
C ARG A 138 7.80 -7.34 1.14
N PRO A 139 6.74 -7.26 1.98
CA PRO A 139 6.61 -8.13 3.13
C PRO A 139 6.58 -9.61 2.73
N LEU A 140 7.25 -10.47 3.49
CA LEU A 140 7.17 -11.92 3.31
C LEU A 140 5.77 -12.44 3.63
N HIS A 141 5.30 -13.44 2.88
CA HIS A 141 3.96 -14.02 3.07
C HIS A 141 3.66 -14.44 4.51
N LYS A 142 4.63 -14.97 5.24
CA LYS A 142 4.48 -15.36 6.66
C LYS A 142 4.15 -14.20 7.60
N ASN A 143 4.40 -12.96 7.18
CA ASN A 143 4.21 -11.75 7.99
C ASN A 143 2.88 -11.04 7.67
N ILE A 144 2.11 -11.50 6.67
CA ILE A 144 0.87 -10.87 6.21
C ILE A 144 -0.28 -11.88 6.17
N THR A 145 -1.52 -11.40 6.23
CA THR A 145 -2.70 -12.25 6.09
C THR A 145 -2.83 -12.73 4.64
N HIS A 146 -2.74 -14.05 4.43
CA HIS A 146 -2.66 -14.69 3.11
C HIS A 146 -3.89 -14.47 2.21
N ASP A 147 -3.64 -14.28 0.92
CA ASP A 147 -4.60 -14.23 -0.19
C ASP A 147 -4.47 -15.44 -1.15
N GLU A 148 -3.87 -16.55 -0.67
CA GLU A 148 -3.60 -17.80 -1.41
C GLU A 148 -2.60 -17.71 -2.57
N SER A 149 -1.92 -16.59 -2.78
CA SER A 149 -0.92 -16.46 -3.84
C SER A 149 0.48 -16.90 -3.40
N PRO A 150 1.27 -17.59 -4.24
CA PRO A 150 2.66 -17.91 -3.91
C PRO A 150 3.60 -16.71 -4.12
N GLN A 151 4.59 -16.55 -3.23
CA GLN A 151 5.71 -15.62 -3.44
C GLN A 151 6.79 -16.28 -4.28
N VAL A 152 7.23 -15.60 -5.32
CA VAL A 152 8.37 -16.03 -6.13
C VAL A 152 9.65 -15.38 -5.62
N ASP A 153 10.70 -16.14 -5.40
CA ASP A 153 12.03 -15.56 -5.14
C ASP A 153 12.59 -15.00 -6.44
N ILE A 154 12.98 -13.73 -6.42
CA ILE A 154 13.56 -13.02 -7.57
C ILE A 154 14.96 -12.47 -7.26
N GLY A 155 15.57 -12.87 -6.14
CA GLY A 155 16.89 -12.40 -5.73
C GLY A 155 16.94 -10.91 -5.35
N ASP A 156 15.80 -10.30 -5.03
CA ASP A 156 15.69 -8.89 -4.63
C ASP A 156 16.26 -8.63 -3.23
N TYR A 157 16.11 -9.57 -2.30
CA TYR A 157 16.75 -9.43 -0.98
C TYR A 157 18.27 -9.60 -1.03
N ASP A 158 18.77 -10.45 -1.92
CA ASP A 158 20.21 -10.62 -2.15
C ASP A 158 20.80 -9.40 -2.87
N LEU A 159 20.07 -8.81 -3.84
CA LEU A 159 20.41 -7.53 -4.47
C LEU A 159 20.64 -6.44 -3.42
N ILE A 160 19.69 -6.26 -2.49
CA ILE A 160 19.82 -5.28 -1.40
C ILE A 160 21.02 -5.63 -0.51
N LYS A 161 21.19 -6.90 -0.15
CA LYS A 161 22.27 -7.31 0.75
C LYS A 161 23.66 -7.09 0.16
N ASN A 162 23.84 -7.38 -1.13
CA ASN A 162 25.16 -7.44 -1.76
C ASN A 162 25.53 -6.16 -2.49
N ASP A 163 24.56 -5.51 -3.15
CA ASP A 163 24.83 -4.41 -4.08
C ASP A 163 24.31 -3.05 -3.57
N PHE A 164 23.24 -3.03 -2.77
CA PHE A 164 22.62 -1.80 -2.24
C PHE A 164 22.37 -1.86 -0.72
N PRO A 165 23.40 -2.04 0.12
CA PRO A 165 23.25 -2.23 1.57
C PRO A 165 22.64 -1.04 2.31
N GLU A 166 22.64 0.16 1.72
CA GLU A 166 21.97 1.37 2.23
C GLU A 166 20.44 1.34 2.10
N ILE A 167 19.89 0.42 1.29
CA ILE A 167 18.45 0.24 1.14
C ILE A 167 17.92 -0.59 2.30
N ILE A 168 16.86 -0.09 2.93
CA ILE A 168 16.22 -0.77 4.04
C ILE A 168 15.20 -1.78 3.50
N ASP A 169 15.49 -3.06 3.68
CA ASP A 169 14.52 -4.15 3.53
C ASP A 169 13.52 -4.13 4.70
N ILE A 170 12.24 -3.95 4.39
CA ILE A 170 11.19 -3.90 5.41
C ILE A 170 11.14 -5.16 6.27
N ASN A 171 11.55 -6.32 5.75
CA ASN A 171 11.53 -7.56 6.51
C ASN A 171 12.61 -7.60 7.60
N LYS A 172 13.79 -7.01 7.34
CA LYS A 172 14.82 -6.83 8.38
C LYS A 172 14.33 -5.87 9.46
N LEU A 173 13.72 -4.77 9.04
CA LEU A 173 13.16 -3.79 9.97
C LEU A 173 12.03 -4.40 10.82
N TYR A 174 11.20 -5.25 10.25
CA TYR A 174 10.16 -5.98 10.99
C TYR A 174 10.73 -6.93 12.06
N VAL A 175 11.88 -7.55 11.80
CA VAL A 175 12.58 -8.37 12.81
C VAL A 175 13.11 -7.50 13.95
N GLU A 176 13.70 -6.35 13.62
CA GLU A 176 14.21 -5.39 14.61
C GLU A 176 13.10 -4.82 15.50
N TYR A 177 11.94 -4.50 14.90
CA TYR A 177 10.76 -3.97 15.56
C TYR A 177 9.68 -5.04 15.75
N SER A 178 10.08 -6.22 16.25
CA SER A 178 9.20 -7.40 16.42
C SER A 178 8.02 -7.20 17.39
N ASN A 179 7.99 -6.09 18.11
CA ASN A 179 6.85 -5.67 18.93
C ASN A 179 5.72 -5.01 18.11
N LEU A 180 5.98 -4.66 16.85
CA LEU A 180 4.98 -4.11 15.92
C LEU A 180 4.45 -5.22 15.03
N THR A 181 3.20 -5.09 14.60
CA THR A 181 2.66 -5.91 13.52
C THR A 181 3.10 -5.37 12.16
N CYS A 182 2.96 -6.15 11.08
CA CYS A 182 3.48 -5.76 9.77
C CYS A 182 2.77 -4.52 9.22
N ASN A 183 1.44 -4.43 9.33
CA ASN A 183 0.72 -3.23 8.91
C ASN A 183 0.96 -2.04 9.84
N MET A 184 1.17 -2.27 11.16
CA MET A 184 1.57 -1.19 12.07
C MET A 184 2.93 -0.59 11.68
N LEU A 185 3.92 -1.43 11.39
CA LEU A 185 5.23 -0.98 10.92
C LEU A 185 5.09 -0.15 9.63
N GLN A 186 4.33 -0.67 8.66
CA GLN A 186 4.12 0.04 7.40
C GLN A 186 3.44 1.41 7.58
N VAL A 187 2.36 1.54 8.37
CA VAL A 187 1.72 2.85 8.58
C VAL A 187 2.64 3.85 9.26
N MET A 188 3.48 3.40 10.21
CA MET A 188 4.43 4.27 10.90
C MET A 188 5.55 4.76 9.99
N ILE A 189 6.06 3.92 9.08
CA ILE A 189 7.05 4.32 8.08
C ILE A 189 6.41 5.29 7.08
N MET A 190 5.27 4.91 6.50
CA MET A 190 4.63 5.65 5.42
C MET A 190 4.08 7.01 5.89
N ALA A 191 3.73 7.18 7.16
CA ALA A 191 3.35 8.48 7.74
C ALA A 191 4.47 9.54 7.70
N ASN A 192 5.72 9.10 7.59
CA ASN A 192 6.88 9.98 7.41
C ASN A 192 7.34 10.12 5.95
N CYS A 193 6.64 9.50 5.01
CA CYS A 193 7.01 9.46 3.60
C CYS A 193 6.06 10.32 2.74
N GLU A 194 6.60 10.86 1.64
CA GLU A 194 5.83 11.59 0.61
C GLU A 194 6.10 11.10 -0.81
N ASN A 195 6.97 10.09 -0.98
CA ASN A 195 7.42 9.62 -2.28
C ASN A 195 7.23 8.11 -2.38
N PHE A 196 6.40 7.66 -3.32
CA PHE A 196 6.05 6.26 -3.46
C PHE A 196 6.18 5.80 -4.90
N ILE A 197 6.82 4.65 -5.09
CA ILE A 197 6.68 3.83 -6.29
C ILE A 197 5.95 2.56 -5.85
N SER A 198 4.78 2.28 -6.42
CA SER A 198 3.94 1.18 -5.97
C SER A 198 3.40 0.33 -7.11
N MET A 199 2.89 -0.85 -6.74
CA MET A 199 2.31 -1.80 -7.68
C MET A 199 0.79 -1.82 -7.59
N GLN A 200 0.14 -2.07 -8.74
CA GLN A 200 -1.29 -2.37 -8.86
C GLN A 200 -1.80 -3.23 -7.68
N GLY A 201 -3.01 -2.96 -7.18
CA GLY A 201 -3.63 -3.66 -6.05
C GLY A 201 -3.38 -2.96 -4.71
N GLY A 202 -3.48 -3.71 -3.61
CA GLY A 202 -3.48 -3.17 -2.24
C GLY A 202 -2.36 -2.17 -1.91
N SER A 203 -1.12 -2.40 -2.37
CA SER A 203 0.01 -1.51 -2.07
C SER A 203 -0.16 -0.09 -2.62
N SER A 204 -0.71 0.05 -3.83
CA SER A 204 -0.95 1.35 -4.45
C SER A 204 -2.05 2.14 -3.74
N ILE A 205 -3.08 1.46 -3.26
CA ILE A 205 -4.16 2.06 -2.47
C ILE A 205 -3.60 2.52 -1.13
N PHE A 206 -2.81 1.66 -0.48
CA PHE A 206 -2.25 1.92 0.83
C PHE A 206 -1.29 3.11 0.81
N CYS A 207 -0.38 3.19 -0.17
CA CYS A 207 0.49 4.36 -0.33
C CYS A 207 -0.31 5.65 -0.57
N SER A 208 -1.47 5.56 -1.24
CA SER A 208 -2.32 6.72 -1.53
C SER A 208 -3.04 7.30 -0.30
N TYR A 209 -2.92 6.68 0.88
CA TYR A 209 -3.41 7.24 2.15
C TYR A 209 -2.45 8.27 2.79
N PHE A 210 -1.23 8.42 2.28
CA PHE A 210 -0.18 9.21 2.93
C PHE A 210 0.15 10.53 2.23
N GLY A 211 -0.71 10.99 1.31
CA GLY A 211 -0.48 12.20 0.54
C GLY A 211 0.72 12.06 -0.40
N GLY A 212 1.43 13.18 -0.64
CA GLY A 212 2.64 13.18 -1.46
C GLY A 212 2.40 12.78 -2.91
N THR A 213 3.36 12.07 -3.50
CA THR A 213 3.34 11.57 -4.88
C THR A 213 3.47 10.06 -4.90
N ASN A 214 2.52 9.39 -5.59
CA ASN A 214 2.53 7.95 -5.79
C ASN A 214 2.54 7.62 -7.29
N LEU A 215 3.64 7.03 -7.76
CA LEU A 215 3.79 6.49 -9.11
C LEU A 215 3.46 5.00 -9.11
N ILE A 216 2.37 4.63 -9.78
CA ILE A 216 1.84 3.27 -9.80
C ILE A 216 2.25 2.59 -11.10
N TYR A 217 2.96 1.45 -11.01
CA TYR A 217 3.14 0.56 -12.15
C TYR A 217 1.98 -0.44 -12.23
N ALA A 218 1.29 -0.46 -13.37
CA ALA A 218 0.21 -1.40 -13.66
C ALA A 218 0.08 -1.60 -15.17
N TYR A 219 0.37 -2.80 -15.68
CA TYR A 219 0.21 -3.10 -17.11
C TYR A 219 -1.17 -3.70 -17.44
N GLU A 220 -1.84 -4.32 -16.47
CA GLU A 220 -3.18 -4.89 -16.58
C GLU A 220 -3.95 -4.72 -15.26
N GLY A 221 -5.27 -4.96 -15.29
CA GLY A 221 -6.12 -4.92 -14.10
C GLY A 221 -7.45 -4.20 -14.27
N SER A 222 -8.42 -4.55 -13.42
CA SER A 222 -9.74 -3.91 -13.38
C SER A 222 -9.67 -2.42 -13.06
N GLU A 223 -8.63 -1.99 -12.32
CA GLU A 223 -8.32 -0.60 -12.00
C GLU A 223 -8.14 0.27 -13.26
N LEU A 224 -7.48 -0.28 -14.28
CA LEU A 224 -7.29 0.41 -15.56
C LEU A 224 -8.61 0.55 -16.31
N GLY A 225 -9.41 -0.52 -16.31
CA GLY A 225 -10.72 -0.54 -16.98
C GLY A 225 -11.71 0.46 -16.40
N CYS A 226 -11.67 0.69 -15.07
CA CYS A 226 -12.55 1.67 -14.42
C CYS A 226 -11.90 3.05 -14.17
N GLY A 227 -10.62 3.24 -14.50
CA GLY A 227 -9.91 4.50 -14.31
C GLY A 227 -9.72 4.90 -12.84
N SER A 228 -9.63 3.93 -11.92
CA SER A 228 -9.61 4.19 -10.47
C SER A 228 -8.47 5.12 -10.03
N TYR A 229 -7.29 4.98 -10.63
CA TYR A 229 -6.10 5.80 -10.33
C TYR A 229 -6.36 7.30 -10.55
N HIS A 230 -7.21 7.66 -11.51
CA HIS A 230 -7.56 9.05 -11.80
C HIS A 230 -8.82 9.51 -11.06
N ASN A 231 -9.79 8.61 -10.87
CA ASN A 231 -11.12 8.98 -10.41
C ASN A 231 -11.22 9.18 -8.90
N TRP A 232 -10.52 8.35 -8.11
CA TRP A 232 -10.74 8.37 -6.65
C TRP A 232 -9.55 8.00 -5.77
N TYR A 233 -8.42 7.49 -6.28
CA TYR A 233 -7.24 7.24 -5.44
C TYR A 233 -6.74 8.52 -4.75
N ASN A 234 -6.75 9.65 -5.45
CA ASN A 234 -6.37 10.94 -4.89
C ASN A 234 -7.32 11.39 -3.76
N LYS A 235 -8.56 10.89 -3.70
CA LYS A 235 -9.54 11.26 -2.66
C LYS A 235 -9.25 10.61 -1.31
N LEU A 236 -8.32 9.66 -1.25
CA LEU A 236 -7.91 9.01 0.01
C LEU A 236 -7.15 9.96 0.94
N SER A 237 -6.35 10.87 0.38
CA SER A 237 -5.51 11.79 1.18
C SER A 237 -5.12 13.10 0.48
N GLY A 238 -5.54 13.31 -0.78
CA GLY A 238 -5.03 14.38 -1.64
C GLY A 238 -3.72 14.04 -2.36
N ALA A 239 -3.24 12.80 -2.29
CA ALA A 239 -2.04 12.35 -2.99
C ALA A 239 -2.10 12.61 -4.52
N LYS A 240 -0.96 12.97 -5.11
CA LYS A 240 -0.76 13.05 -6.55
C LYS A 240 -0.54 11.64 -7.09
N ILE A 241 -1.46 11.18 -7.95
CA ILE A 241 -1.43 9.81 -8.49
C ILE A 241 -0.96 9.86 -9.94
N TYR A 242 0.10 9.10 -10.22
CA TYR A 242 0.61 8.86 -11.57
C TYR A 242 0.58 7.38 -11.86
N HIS A 243 0.43 7.01 -13.13
CA HIS A 243 0.36 5.63 -13.57
C HIS A 243 1.24 5.43 -14.81
N SER A 244 2.00 4.34 -14.82
CA SER A 244 2.78 3.88 -15.96
C SER A 244 2.39 2.43 -16.30
N SER A 245 2.19 2.13 -17.58
CA SER A 245 1.80 0.80 -18.06
C SER A 245 2.96 -0.02 -18.63
N THR A 246 4.12 0.60 -18.85
CA THR A 246 5.35 -0.07 -19.29
C THR A 246 6.51 0.21 -18.34
N ILE A 247 7.53 -0.64 -18.37
CA ILE A 247 8.76 -0.46 -17.59
C ILE A 247 9.51 0.80 -18.04
N ASP A 248 9.54 1.10 -19.34
CA ASP A 248 10.20 2.30 -19.86
C ASP A 248 9.48 3.57 -19.40
N ASP A 249 8.15 3.57 -19.41
CA ASP A 249 7.35 4.66 -18.85
C ASP A 249 7.61 4.81 -17.36
N LEU A 250 7.63 3.70 -16.60
CA LEU A 250 7.91 3.72 -15.16
C LEU A 250 9.27 4.36 -14.87
N LYS A 251 10.33 3.97 -15.60
CA LYS A 251 11.68 4.53 -15.42
C LYS A 251 11.74 6.01 -15.79
N ARG A 252 11.14 6.39 -16.91
CA ARG A 252 11.10 7.79 -17.35
C ARG A 252 10.31 8.65 -16.36
N ASP A 253 9.13 8.19 -15.95
CA ASP A 253 8.25 8.92 -15.05
C ASP A 253 8.80 8.97 -13.63
N SER A 254 9.51 7.93 -13.16
CA SER A 254 10.19 7.96 -11.85
C SER A 254 11.30 9.00 -11.83
N LEU A 255 12.14 9.07 -12.87
CA LEU A 255 13.16 10.11 -13.00
C LEU A 255 12.54 11.51 -13.08
N ARG A 256 11.43 11.66 -13.81
CA ARG A 256 10.72 12.94 -13.93
C ARG A 256 10.14 13.41 -12.60
N LEU A 257 9.63 12.50 -11.79
CA LEU A 257 8.90 12.81 -10.55
C LEU A 257 9.80 12.88 -9.32
N PHE A 258 10.84 12.03 -9.26
CA PHE A 258 11.69 11.86 -8.08
C PHE A 258 13.16 12.18 -8.33
N GLY A 259 13.59 12.28 -9.59
CA GLY A 259 14.95 12.69 -9.91
C GLY A 259 15.20 14.16 -9.58
N LYS A 260 16.46 14.50 -9.30
CA LYS A 260 16.87 15.90 -9.17
C LYS A 260 16.63 16.64 -10.48
N HIS A 261 15.92 17.75 -10.44
CA HIS A 261 16.02 18.77 -11.47
C HIS A 261 17.40 19.42 -11.31
N SER A 262 18.33 19.05 -12.19
CA SER A 262 19.59 19.78 -12.34
C SER A 262 19.38 21.18 -12.89
#